data_AF-A0A3D8YHZ0-F1
#
_entry.id   AF-A0A3D8YHZ0-F1
#
_cell.length_a   1.000
_cell.length_b   1.000
_cell.length_c   1.000
_cell.angle_alpha   90.00
_cell.angle_beta   90.00
_cell.angle_gamma   90.00
#
_symmetry.space_group_name_H-M   'P 1'
#
loop_
_entity.id
_entity.type
_entity.pdbx_description
1 polymer ?
#
loop_
_entity_poly.entity_id
_entity_poly.type
_entity_poly.pdbx_seq_one_letter_code
_entity_poly.pdbx_strand_id
1 'polypeptide(L)' 'MTREELHALVDAHYDKLTGLQSEKTFYAYEEGFIKAWTELGGQVMQASLKKGTSTDKRKKTSVKPDSVD' A
#
# COMPACT_ATOMS: atom_id res chain seq x y z
N MET A 1 0.47 -6.26 3.05
CA MET A 1 0.01 -6.80 1.76
C MET A 1 0.10 -8.33 1.72
N THR A 2 -1.04 -8.99 1.50
CA THR A 2 -1.18 -10.38 1.03
C THR A 2 -1.53 -10.38 -0.46
N ARG A 3 -1.65 -11.56 -1.07
CA ARG A 3 -2.04 -11.70 -2.48
C ARG A 3 -3.50 -11.28 -2.68
N GLU A 4 -4.39 -11.62 -1.76
CA GLU A 4 -5.81 -11.29 -1.81
C GLU A 4 -6.03 -9.77 -1.69
N GLU A 5 -5.28 -9.12 -0.79
CA GLU A 5 -5.27 -7.65 -0.66
C GLU A 5 -4.79 -6.95 -1.93
N LEU A 6 -3.82 -7.55 -2.65
CA LEU A 6 -3.37 -7.05 -3.94
C LEU A 6 -4.44 -7.16 -5.01
N HIS A 7 -5.11 -8.31 -5.10
CA HIS A 7 -6.19 -8.49 -6.05
C HIS A 7 -7.33 -7.51 -5.80
N ALA A 8 -7.76 -7.32 -4.56
CA ALA A 8 -8.80 -6.34 -4.22
C ALA A 8 -8.40 -4.90 -4.58
N LEU A 9 -7.14 -4.53 -4.39
CA LEU A 9 -6.62 -3.22 -4.79
C LEU A 9 -6.58 -3.06 -6.31
N VAL A 10 -6.13 -4.08 -7.04
CA VAL A 10 -6.11 -4.06 -8.51
C VAL A 10 -7.53 -3.98 -9.07
N ASP A 11 -8.48 -4.76 -8.54
CA ASP A 11 -9.89 -4.74 -8.96
C ASP A 11 -10.51 -3.35 -8.74
N ALA A 12 -10.22 -2.69 -7.61
CA ALA A 12 -10.70 -1.33 -7.34
C ALA A 12 -10.13 -0.27 -8.29
N HIS A 13 -8.94 -0.49 -8.86
CA HIS A 13 -8.34 0.39 -9.88
C HIS A 13 -8.63 -0.06 -11.31
N TYR A 14 -9.19 -1.25 -11.51
CA TYR A 14 -9.46 -1.81 -12.82
C TYR A 14 -10.43 -0.95 -13.63
N ASP A 15 -11.48 -0.42 -12.97
CA ASP A 15 -12.45 0.48 -13.60
C ASP A 15 -11.82 1.80 -14.10
N LYS A 16 -10.79 2.30 -13.41
CA LYS A 16 -10.02 3.46 -13.88
C LYS A 16 -9.21 3.10 -15.13
N LEU A 17 -8.57 1.92 -15.13
CA LEU A 17 -7.76 1.43 -16.25
C LEU A 17 -8.61 1.09 -17.50
N THR A 18 -9.84 0.60 -17.33
CA THR A 18 -10.76 0.41 -18.46
C THR A 18 -11.29 1.72 -18.99
N GLY A 19 -11.58 2.71 -18.13
CA GLY A 19 -11.96 4.06 -18.56
C GLY A 19 -10.90 4.70 -19.46
N LEU A 20 -9.62 4.44 -19.18
CA LEU A 20 -8.47 4.87 -19.97
C LEU A 20 -8.48 4.37 -21.42
N GLN A 21 -9.07 3.21 -21.72
CA GLN A 21 -9.16 2.69 -23.09
C GLN A 21 -10.05 3.54 -24.00
N SER A 22 -10.86 4.43 -23.42
CA SER A 22 -11.67 5.38 -24.19
C SER A 22 -10.90 6.61 -24.67
N GLU A 23 -9.66 6.79 -24.23
CA GLU A 23 -8.81 7.91 -24.62
C GLU A 23 -8.39 7.82 -26.10
N LYS A 24 -8.53 8.93 -26.82
CA LYS A 24 -8.33 8.97 -28.28
C LYS A 24 -6.88 9.19 -28.70
N THR A 25 -6.02 9.63 -27.78
CA THR A 25 -4.63 9.95 -28.08
C THR A 25 -3.70 9.15 -27.18
N PHE A 26 -2.57 8.75 -27.75
CA PHE A 26 -1.54 8.03 -27.02
C PHE A 26 -1.06 8.78 -25.78
N TYR A 27 -0.87 10.10 -25.87
CA TYR A 27 -0.40 10.92 -24.74
C TYR A 27 -1.43 11.00 -23.60
N ALA A 28 -2.72 11.16 -23.92
CA ALA A 28 -3.77 11.16 -22.89
C ALA A 28 -3.89 9.79 -22.20
N TYR A 29 -3.76 8.71 -22.99
CA TYR A 29 -3.70 7.35 -22.46
C TYR A 29 -2.47 7.14 -21.57
N GLU A 30 -1.29 7.53 -22.04
CA GLU A 30 -0.02 7.36 -21.33
C GLU A 30 -0.03 8.12 -20.01
N GLU A 31 -0.48 9.37 -20.00
CA GLU A 31 -0.56 10.19 -18.79
C GLU A 31 -1.50 9.56 -17.75
N GLY A 32 -2.71 9.18 -18.16
CA GLY A 32 -3.66 8.56 -17.23
C GLY A 32 -3.20 7.17 -16.77
N PHE A 33 -2.53 6.41 -17.63
CA PHE A 33 -1.96 5.10 -17.30
C PHE A 33 -0.85 5.24 -16.24
N ILE A 34 0.10 6.15 -16.45
CA ILE A 34 1.18 6.43 -15.49
C ILE A 34 0.58 6.87 -14.15
N LYS A 35 -0.42 7.74 -14.17
CA LYS A 35 -1.09 8.24 -12.96
C LYS A 35 -1.77 7.12 -12.19
N ALA A 36 -2.55 6.27 -12.86
CA ALA A 36 -3.25 5.14 -12.25
C ALA A 36 -2.26 4.14 -11.63
N TRP A 37 -1.19 3.80 -12.34
CA TRP A 37 -0.16 2.87 -11.84
C TRP A 37 0.69 3.45 -10.71
N THR A 38 0.97 4.75 -10.74
CA THR A 38 1.69 5.42 -9.64
C THR A 38 0.86 5.42 -8.36
N GLU A 39 -0.45 5.71 -8.47
CA GLU A 39 -1.38 5.68 -7.33
C GLU A 39 -1.48 4.26 -6.74
N LEU A 40 -1.70 3.26 -7.59
CA LEU A 40 -1.75 1.85 -7.17
C LEU A 40 -0.43 1.41 -6.53
N GLY A 41 0.71 1.73 -7.15
CA GLY A 41 2.04 1.42 -6.62
C GLY A 41 2.29 2.04 -5.25
N GLY A 42 1.86 3.29 -5.03
CA GLY A 42 1.92 3.95 -3.74
C GLY A 42 1.09 3.24 -2.66
N GLN A 43 -0.13 2.83 -3.00
CA GLN A 43 -1.01 2.07 -2.09
C GLN A 43 -0.40 0.70 -1.73
N VAL A 44 0.15 0.00 -2.73
CA VAL A 44 0.86 -1.28 -2.54
C VAL A 44 2.07 -1.12 -1.63
N MET A 45 2.90 -0.09 -1.86
CA MET A 45 4.07 0.21 -1.02
C MET A 45 3.64 0.52 0.41
N GLN A 46 2.64 1.37 0.61
CA GLN A 46 2.15 1.73 1.93
C GLN A 46 1.55 0.53 2.68
N ALA A 47 0.76 -0.31 2.01
CA ALA A 47 0.20 -1.53 2.59
C ALA A 47 1.26 -2.61 2.88
N SER A 48 2.36 -2.62 2.12
CA SER A 48 3.51 -3.50 2.36
C SER A 48 4.34 -3.03 3.56
N LEU A 49 4.60 -1.73 3.67
CA LEU A 49 5.31 -1.13 4.80
C LEU A 49 4.52 -1.27 6.11
N LYS A 50 3.19 -1.08 6.10
CA LYS A 50 2.33 -1.29 7.26
C LYS A 50 2.40 -2.72 7.81
N LYS A 51 2.54 -3.72 6.93
CA LYS A 51 2.71 -5.13 7.33
C LYS A 51 4.06 -5.36 8.02
N GLY A 52 5.11 -4.67 7.60
CA GLY A 52 6.44 -4.72 8.24
C GLY A 52 6.50 -4.06 9.62
N THR A 53 5.61 -3.10 9.91
CA THR A 53 5.57 -2.40 11.22
C THR A 53 4.75 -3.11 12.30
N SER A 54 4.13 -4.25 12.01
CA SER A 54 3.24 -4.96 12.96
C SER A 54 3.95 -5.86 13.97
N THR A 55 5.28 -6.02 13.90
CA THR A 55 6.04 -6.78 14.90
C THR A 55 6.74 -5.83 15.87
N ASP A 56 6.01 -5.51 16.94
CA ASP A 56 6.51 -5.41 18.31
C ASP A 56 7.83 -4.64 18.56
N LYS A 57 7.72 -3.37 18.98
CA LYS A 57 8.82 -2.65 19.68
C LYS A 57 8.32 -1.83 20.87
N ARG A 58 7.26 -2.27 21.55
CA ARG A 58 6.82 -1.66 22.82
C ARG A 58 6.50 -2.72 23.88
N LYS A 59 7.47 -3.59 24.17
CA LYS A 59 7.65 -4.08 25.54
C LYS A 59 8.84 -3.36 26.17
N LYS A 60 8.58 -2.19 26.75
CA LYS A 60 9.46 -1.62 27.77
C LYS A 60 9.16 -2.38 29.06
N THR A 61 9.85 -3.50 29.29
CA THR A 61 9.89 -4.11 30.62
C THR A 61 10.65 -3.16 31.54
N SER A 62 9.92 -2.32 32.27
CA SER A 62 10.44 -1.65 33.45
C SER A 62 10.63 -2.69 34.55
N VAL A 63 11.78 -3.37 34.56
CA VAL A 63 12.21 -4.11 35.74
C VAL A 63 12.65 -3.07 36.77
N LYS A 64 11.85 -2.88 37.84
CA LYS A 64 12.30 -2.18 39.04
C LYS A 64 13.37 -3.07 39.69
N PRO A 65 14.54 -2.54 40.09
CA PRO A 65 15.37 -3.25 41.04
C PRO A 65 14.66 -3.17 42.40
N ASP A 66 14.33 -4.33 42.97
CA ASP A 66 13.88 -4.43 44.35
C ASP A 66 14.97 -3.87 45.25
N SER A 67 14.60 -2.87 46.06
CA SER A 67 15.36 -2.45 47.22
C SER A 67 15.38 -3.63 48.21
N VAL A 68 16.57 -4.09 48.57
CA VAL A 68 16.77 -4.98 49.72
C VAL A 68 17.50 -4.17 50.78
N ASP A 69 16.90 -4.18 51.97
CA ASP A 69 17.30 -3.53 53.22
C ASP A 69 18.74 -3.86 53.70
#